data_AF-A0A6J5FB09-F1
#
_entry.id   AF-A0A6J5FB09-F1
#
_cell.length_a   1.000
_cell.length_b   1.000
_cell.length_c   1.000
_cell.angle_alpha   90.00
_cell.angle_beta   90.00
_cell.angle_gamma   90.00
#
_symmetry.space_group_name_H-M   'P 1'
#
loop_
_entity.id
_entity.type
_entity.pdbx_description
1 polymer ?
#
loop_
_entity_poly.entity_id
_entity_poly.type
_entity_poly.pdbx_seq_one_letter_code
_entity_poly.pdbx_strand_id
1 'polypeptide(L)'
;MDKVRDIVGLYLDPPLKAMVLCVDGKSQIQVLDRTQPIQPLVPGIPERRTHDYMRHGTTKLFAALDISAGEVIGELHRRHRSSEFLQFLLTIEANVLPQLDVHLVMDNYGTHKTSAINA
;
A
#
# COMPACT_ATOMS: atom_id res chain seq x y z
N MET A 1 5.11 0.49 26.86
CA MET A 1 6.01 1.55 26.33
C MET A 1 7.12 0.97 25.48
N ASP A 2 7.51 -0.28 25.73
CA ASP A 2 8.68 -0.91 25.08
C ASP A 2 8.47 -1.13 23.58
N LYS A 3 7.35 -1.72 23.17
CA LYS A 3 7.05 -1.95 21.73
C LYS A 3 7.07 -0.69 20.85
N VAL A 4 6.66 0.46 21.38
CA VAL A 4 6.70 1.72 20.63
C VAL A 4 8.15 2.16 20.41
N ARG A 5 8.99 2.04 21.45
CA ARG A 5 10.42 2.34 21.35
C ARG A 5 11.12 1.39 20.37
N ASP A 6 10.75 0.11 20.37
CA ASP A 6 11.33 -0.88 19.46
C ASP A 6 11.01 -0.54 17.99
N ILE A 7 9.75 -0.22 17.68
CA ILE A 7 9.33 0.16 16.33
C ILE A 7 9.98 1.47 15.90
N VAL A 8 10.01 2.48 16.78
CA VAL A 8 10.69 3.75 16.49
C VAL A 8 12.20 3.54 16.29
N GLY A 9 12.81 2.63 17.05
CA GLY A 9 14.20 2.22 16.89
C GLY A 9 14.48 1.70 15.49
N LEU A 10 13.61 0.85 14.93
CA LEU A 10 13.76 0.35 13.55
C LEU A 10 13.80 1.47 12.51
N TYR A 11 13.06 2.57 12.72
CA TYR A 11 13.09 3.71 11.79
C TYR A 11 14.31 4.61 11.94
N LEU A 12 14.79 4.80 13.18
CA LEU A 12 15.89 5.72 13.47
C LEU A 12 17.27 5.08 13.26
N ASP A 13 17.39 3.79 13.57
CA ASP A 13 18.63 3.01 13.52
C ASP A 13 18.31 1.59 13.04
N PRO A 14 18.07 1.41 11.72
CA PRO A 14 17.76 0.10 11.17
C PRO A 14 18.95 -0.86 11.33
N PRO A 15 18.71 -2.18 11.50
CA PRO A 15 19.78 -3.15 11.63
C PRO A 15 20.75 -3.15 10.43
N LEU A 16 21.99 -3.59 10.68
CA LEU A 16 23.03 -3.62 9.64
C LEU A 16 22.61 -4.53 8.46
N LYS A 17 22.69 -4.01 7.23
CA LYS A 17 22.24 -4.71 6.00
C LYS A 17 20.75 -5.09 6.05
N ALA A 18 19.93 -4.28 6.70
CA ALA A 18 18.49 -4.50 6.73
C ALA A 18 17.72 -3.38 6.04
N MET A 19 16.57 -3.73 5.48
CA MET A 19 15.61 -2.81 4.89
C MET A 19 14.35 -2.79 5.74
N VAL A 20 13.86 -1.60 6.08
CA VAL A 20 12.63 -1.42 6.86
C VAL A 20 11.53 -0.91 5.94
N LEU A 21 10.47 -1.69 5.78
CA LEU A 21 9.32 -1.36 4.96
C LEU A 21 8.08 -1.14 5.83
N CYS A 22 7.37 -0.03 5.59
CA CYS A 22 6.04 0.19 6.13
C CYS A 22 4.99 -0.37 5.18
N VAL A 23 4.26 -1.40 5.60
CA VAL A 23 3.22 -2.04 4.79
C VAL A 23 1.84 -1.64 5.28
N ASP A 24 1.01 -1.16 4.36
CA ASP A 24 -0.40 -0.84 4.60
C ASP A 24 -1.29 -1.27 3.41
N GLY A 25 -2.58 -1.44 3.69
CA GLY A 25 -3.61 -1.81 2.73
C GLY A 25 -4.73 -0.78 2.67
N LYS A 26 -4.85 -0.05 1.55
CA LYS A 26 -6.04 0.79 1.31
C LYS A 26 -7.13 -0.02 0.63
N SER A 27 -8.13 -0.37 1.41
CA SER A 27 -9.28 -1.14 0.92
C SER A 27 -10.40 -0.27 0.32
N GLN A 28 -11.29 -0.92 -0.45
CA GLN A 28 -12.52 -0.33 -1.00
C GLN A 28 -12.31 0.93 -1.84
N ILE A 29 -11.18 1.02 -2.55
CA ILE A 29 -10.91 2.09 -3.50
C ILE A 29 -11.94 1.96 -4.62
N GLN A 30 -12.78 2.98 -4.77
CA GLN A 30 -13.82 2.98 -5.79
C GLN A 30 -13.21 3.27 -7.15
N VAL A 31 -13.51 2.43 -8.15
CA VAL A 31 -13.13 2.68 -9.53
C VAL A 31 -14.26 3.46 -10.17
N LEU A 32 -14.10 4.78 -10.18
CA LEU A 32 -15.11 5.73 -10.65
C LEU A 32 -14.64 6.38 -11.94
N ASP A 33 -15.56 6.49 -12.89
CA ASP A 33 -15.39 7.35 -14.06
C ASP A 33 -16.50 8.41 -14.11
N ARG A 34 -16.23 9.52 -14.80
CA ARG A 34 -17.24 10.56 -15.03
C ARG A 34 -18.14 10.15 -16.17
N THR A 35 -19.44 10.37 -16.01
CA THR A 35 -20.44 10.10 -17.06
C THR A 35 -20.30 11.05 -18.25
N GLN A 36 -19.68 12.22 -18.04
CA GLN A 36 -19.42 13.21 -19.08
C GLN A 36 -17.97 13.72 -19.00
N PRO A 37 -17.39 14.14 -20.14
CA PRO A 37 -16.06 14.76 -20.17
C PRO A 37 -15.99 16.00 -19.28
N ILE A 38 -14.85 16.20 -18.63
CA ILE A 38 -14.58 17.43 -17.88
C ILE A 38 -14.52 18.60 -18.88
N GLN A 39 -15.29 19.64 -18.61
CA GLN A 39 -15.21 20.87 -19.40
C GLN A 39 -13.98 21.68 -18.94
N PRO A 40 -13.09 22.07 -19.87
CA PRO A 40 -11.86 22.75 -19.53
C PRO A 40 -12.14 24.11 -18.88
N LEU A 41 -11.24 24.52 -17.98
CA LEU A 41 -11.23 25.86 -17.42
C LEU A 41 -10.97 26.87 -18.55
N VAL A 42 -11.80 27.91 -18.64
CA VAL A 42 -11.55 29.08 -19.52
C VAL A 42 -11.71 30.36 -18.71
N PRO A 43 -11.06 31.48 -19.10
CA PRO A 43 -11.17 32.74 -18.36
C PRO A 43 -12.64 33.14 -18.13
N GLY A 44 -13.02 33.34 -16.86
CA GLY A 44 -14.39 33.69 -16.47
C GLY A 44 -15.37 32.52 -16.31
N ILE A 45 -14.97 31.27 -16.59
CA ILE A 45 -15.81 30.08 -16.42
C ILE A 45 -15.06 29.04 -15.58
N PRO A 46 -15.53 28.70 -14.37
CA PRO A 46 -14.92 27.66 -13.55
C PRO A 46 -15.10 26.28 -14.19
N GLU A 47 -14.16 25.38 -13.92
CA GLU A 47 -14.23 23.97 -14.32
C GLU A 47 -15.56 23.35 -13.84
N ARG A 48 -16.26 22.65 -14.73
CA ARG A 48 -17.50 21.95 -14.40
C ARG A 48 -17.28 20.45 -14.45
N ARG A 49 -17.65 19.78 -13.36
CA ARG A 49 -17.70 18.33 -13.25
C ARG A 49 -19.14 17.91 -12.99
N THR A 50 -19.61 16.90 -13.69
CA THR A 50 -20.92 16.31 -13.37
C THR A 50 -20.83 15.54 -12.05
N HIS A 51 -21.92 15.57 -11.27
CA HIS A 51 -21.97 14.98 -9.94
C HIS A 51 -22.19 13.45 -9.99
N ASP A 52 -22.75 12.96 -11.08
CA ASP A 52 -22.97 11.56 -11.39
C ASP A 52 -21.68 10.87 -11.85
N TYR A 53 -21.64 9.55 -11.65
CA TYR A 53 -20.47 8.74 -11.94
C TYR A 53 -20.87 7.34 -12.39
N MET A 54 -20.01 6.71 -13.19
CA MET A 54 -20.08 5.29 -13.50
C MET A 54 -19.21 4.51 -12.51
N ARG A 55 -19.78 3.46 -11.90
CA ARG A 55 -19.08 2.61 -10.93
C ARG A 55 -18.63 1.32 -11.62
N HIS A 56 -17.31 1.11 -11.67
CA HIS A 56 -16.70 -0.10 -12.22
C HIS A 56 -16.33 -1.13 -11.15
N GLY A 57 -16.81 -0.92 -9.92
CA GLY A 57 -16.56 -1.77 -8.76
C GLY A 57 -15.57 -1.13 -7.79
N THR A 58 -14.84 -1.98 -7.07
CA THR A 58 -13.84 -1.56 -6.09
C THR A 58 -12.55 -2.34 -6.29
N THR A 59 -11.42 -1.67 -6.08
CA THR A 59 -10.10 -2.28 -5.99
C THR A 59 -9.52 -2.06 -4.60
N LYS A 60 -8.38 -2.67 -4.33
CA LYS A 60 -7.61 -2.50 -3.11
C LYS A 60 -6.15 -2.34 -3.45
N LEU A 61 -5.47 -1.49 -2.72
CA LEU A 61 -4.04 -1.26 -2.85
C LEU A 61 -3.34 -1.86 -1.64
N PHE A 62 -2.35 -2.73 -1.87
CA PHE A 62 -1.29 -2.96 -0.89
C PHE A 62 -0.09 -2.11 -1.28
N ALA A 63 0.54 -1.46 -0.30
CA ALA A 63 1.70 -0.62 -0.52
C ALA A 63 2.74 -0.90 0.58
N ALA A 64 4.00 -0.91 0.17
CA ALA A 64 5.18 -1.03 1.02
C ALA A 64 6.07 0.18 0.75
N LEU A 65 6.23 1.03 1.76
CA LEU A 65 7.07 2.23 1.71
C LEU A 65 8.44 1.93 2.31
N ASP A 66 9.50 2.15 1.53
CA ASP A 66 10.86 2.26 2.03
C ASP A 66 11.05 3.59 2.74
N ILE A 67 11.29 3.53 4.05
CA ILE A 67 11.42 4.73 4.89
C ILE A 67 12.74 5.47 4.63
N SER A 68 13.77 4.77 4.16
CA SER A 68 15.09 5.35 3.90
C SER A 68 15.15 6.05 2.54
N ALA A 69 14.58 5.42 1.51
CA ALA A 69 14.63 5.92 0.13
C ALA A 69 13.40 6.76 -0.24
N GLY A 70 12.26 6.57 0.43
CA GLY A 70 10.98 7.18 0.08
C GLY A 70 10.26 6.50 -1.10
N GLU A 71 10.77 5.35 -1.56
CA GLU A 71 10.20 4.58 -2.66
C GLU A 71 9.03 3.71 -2.20
N VAL A 72 8.06 3.49 -3.10
CA VAL A 72 6.85 2.70 -2.80
C VAL A 72 6.69 1.55 -3.78
N ILE A 73 6.63 0.33 -3.26
CA ILE A 73 6.18 -0.85 -3.99
C ILE A 73 4.68 -0.98 -3.76
N GLY A 74 3.88 -1.01 -4.82
CA GLY A 74 2.43 -1.07 -4.71
C GLY A 74 1.77 -2.04 -5.68
N GLU A 75 0.74 -2.73 -5.23
CA GLU A 75 -0.06 -3.64 -6.05
C GLU A 75 -1.56 -3.46 -5.86
N LEU A 76 -2.30 -3.53 -6.96
CA LEU A 76 -3.75 -3.51 -6.96
C LEU A 76 -4.34 -4.91 -7.00
N HIS A 77 -5.23 -5.20 -6.06
CA HIS A 77 -5.88 -6.49 -5.88
C HIS A 77 -7.40 -6.35 -5.88
N ARG A 78 -8.10 -7.32 -6.49
CA ARG A 78 -9.58 -7.34 -6.49
C ARG A 78 -10.18 -7.69 -5.13
N ARG A 79 -9.45 -8.41 -4.28
CA ARG A 79 -9.91 -8.94 -2.99
C ARG A 79 -8.91 -8.64 -1.87
N HIS A 80 -9.31 -8.88 -0.62
CA HIS A 80 -8.51 -8.63 0.59
C HIS A 80 -8.47 -9.87 1.46
N ARG A 81 -7.70 -10.85 1.03
CA ARG A 81 -7.50 -12.08 1.79
C ARG A 81 -6.01 -12.25 2.01
N SER A 82 -5.67 -13.18 2.90
CA SER A 82 -4.28 -13.57 3.12
C SER A 82 -3.58 -14.06 1.86
N SER A 83 -4.30 -14.65 0.89
CA SER A 83 -3.72 -15.07 -0.39
C SER A 83 -3.20 -13.91 -1.24
N GLU A 84 -3.97 -12.82 -1.33
CA GLU A 84 -3.51 -11.62 -2.04
C GLU A 84 -2.37 -10.92 -1.28
N PHE A 85 -2.42 -10.95 0.06
CA PHE A 85 -1.34 -10.42 0.88
C PHE A 85 -0.04 -11.22 0.73
N LEU A 86 -0.11 -12.56 0.69
CA LEU A 86 1.05 -13.41 0.42
C LEU A 86 1.66 -13.12 -0.96
N GLN A 87 0.80 -12.94 -1.97
CA GLN A 87 1.28 -12.57 -3.30
C GLN A 87 2.03 -11.23 -3.26
N PHE A 88 1.52 -10.25 -2.51
CA PHE A 88 2.21 -8.99 -2.31
C PHE A 88 3.57 -9.14 -1.59
N LEU A 89 3.66 -10.02 -0.59
CA LEU A 89 4.94 -10.33 0.08
C LEU A 89 5.96 -10.92 -0.90
N LEU A 90 5.54 -11.81 -1.79
CA LEU A 90 6.41 -12.35 -2.85
C LEU A 90 6.87 -11.25 -3.83
N THR A 91 6.01 -10.28 -4.14
CA THR A 91 6.40 -9.12 -4.93
C THR A 91 7.42 -8.26 -4.20
N ILE A 92 7.26 -8.04 -2.88
CA ILE A 92 8.29 -7.34 -2.10
C ILE A 92 9.61 -8.10 -2.20
N GLU A 93 9.62 -9.41 -1.93
CA GLU A 93 10.83 -10.24 -1.97
C GLU A 93 11.55 -10.15 -3.34
N ALA A 94 10.79 -10.19 -4.44
CA ALA A 94 11.34 -10.07 -5.79
C ALA A 94 11.92 -8.68 -6.13
N ASN A 95 11.52 -7.63 -5.41
CA ASN A 95 11.98 -6.26 -5.64
C ASN A 95 13.08 -5.81 -4.67
N VAL A 96 13.42 -6.63 -3.67
CA VAL A 96 14.46 -6.33 -2.69
C VAL A 96 15.74 -7.11 -3.01
N LEU A 97 16.90 -6.52 -2.68
CA LEU A 97 18.19 -7.20 -2.86
C LEU A 97 18.26 -8.46 -1.97
N PRO A 98 18.63 -9.64 -2.51
CA PRO A 98 18.62 -10.91 -1.75
C PRO A 98 19.52 -10.97 -0.51
N GLN A 99 20.42 -10.01 -0.36
CA GLN A 99 21.39 -9.91 0.72
C GLN A 99 20.94 -9.01 1.88
N LEU A 100 19.73 -8.43 1.79
CA LEU A 100 19.16 -7.58 2.81
C LEU A 100 18.14 -8.35 3.66
N ASP A 101 18.22 -8.16 4.97
CA ASP A 101 17.18 -8.62 5.88
C ASP A 101 15.98 -7.66 5.83
N VAL A 102 14.78 -8.16 5.52
CA VAL A 102 13.59 -7.31 5.37
C VAL A 102 12.78 -7.30 6.66
N HIS A 103 12.62 -6.11 7.24
CA HIS A 103 11.77 -5.85 8.39
C HIS A 103 10.49 -5.16 7.95
N LEU A 104 9.36 -5.86 8.07
CA LEU A 104 8.04 -5.31 7.77
C LEU A 104 7.43 -4.71 9.03
N VAL A 105 7.13 -3.41 8.99
CA VAL A 105 6.28 -2.75 9.97
C VAL A 105 4.89 -2.60 9.37
N MET A 106 3.91 -3.18 10.04
CA MET A 106 2.57 -3.35 9.51
C MET A 106 1.54 -3.35 10.63
N ASP A 107 0.29 -3.08 10.27
CA ASP A 107 -0.80 -3.10 11.24
C ASP A 107 -1.16 -4.53 11.69
N ASN A 108 -2.06 -4.61 12.67
CA ASN A 108 -2.42 -5.86 13.33
C ASN A 108 -3.58 -6.61 12.63
N TYR A 109 -3.86 -6.33 11.36
CA TYR A 109 -5.05 -6.79 10.67
C TYR A 109 -5.07 -8.31 10.47
N GLY A 110 -6.28 -8.89 10.42
CA GLY A 110 -6.46 -10.34 10.47
C GLY A 110 -5.84 -11.11 9.29
N THR A 111 -5.77 -10.51 8.10
CA THR A 111 -5.17 -11.15 6.92
C THR A 111 -3.67 -11.35 7.04
N HIS A 112 -3.02 -10.62 7.94
CA HIS A 112 -1.58 -10.67 8.17
C HIS A 112 -1.14 -11.80 9.10
N LYS A 113 -2.09 -12.46 9.77
CA LYS A 113 -1.80 -13.39 10.86
C LYS A 113 -2.13 -14.84 10.54
N THR A 114 -2.45 -15.15 9.29
CA THR A 114 -2.78 -16.51 8.91
C THR A 114 -1.52 -17.38 8.94
N SER A 115 -1.67 -18.68 9.17
CA SER A 115 -0.53 -19.62 9.22
C SER A 115 0.34 -19.55 7.97
N ALA A 116 -0.26 -19.36 6.79
CA ALA A 116 0.47 -19.23 5.52
C ALA A 116 1.36 -17.97 5.43
N ILE A 117 1.13 -16.95 6.27
CA ILE A 117 1.95 -15.74 6.33
C ILE A 117 3.06 -15.86 7.38
N ASN A 118 2.81 -16.63 8.44
CA ASN A 118 3.77 -16.88 9.52
C ASN A 118 4.61 -18.16 9.32
N ALA A 119 4.49 -18.81 8.16
CA ALA A 119 5.12 -20.08 7.85
C ALA A 119 6.61 -19.93 7.50
#